data_AF-A0AAW7VNW0-F1
#
_entry.id   AF-A0AAW7VNW0-F1
#
_cell.length_a   1.000
_cell.length_b   1.000
_cell.length_c   1.000
_cell.angle_alpha   90.00
_cell.angle_beta   90.00
_cell.angle_gamma   90.00
#
_symmetry.space_group_name_H-M   'P 1'
#
loop_
_entity.id
_entity.type
_entity.pdbx_description
1 polymer ?
#
loop_
_entity_poly.entity_id
_entity_poly.type
_entity_poly.pdbx_seq_one_letter_code
_entity_poly.pdbx_strand_id
1 'polypeptide(L)'
;MTDTPVPAVELRITISDTEPAIWRQLVLPESATLEDLHEAIQAAFGWNNAHLYVFYGTEPSGRRRAIGVLDDDSPEGAESAGEVGLIELFNPASPGESAFEYEYDFGDSWTHQIDVIGTVELTAVTILCTGGSMRGPVEDSGGVHGYANVARVIGEPNHPEHRDAVFWFETVTGEKATGFDPSAFDLEGVNTALDRLARRL
;
A
#
# COMPACT_ATOMS: atom_id res chain seq x y z
N MET A 1 16.35 30.79 6.39
CA MET A 1 14.92 30.47 6.24
C MET A 1 14.69 29.30 7.15
N THR A 2 13.88 29.46 8.20
CA THR A 2 13.47 28.34 9.05
C THR A 2 12.46 27.55 8.23
N ASP A 3 12.75 26.29 7.93
CA ASP A 3 11.74 25.40 7.34
C ASP A 3 10.52 25.40 8.27
N THR A 4 9.36 25.74 7.70
CA THR A 4 8.10 25.65 8.42
C THR A 4 7.81 24.17 8.66
N PRO A 5 7.58 23.73 9.91
CA PRO A 5 7.18 22.36 10.19
C PRO A 5 5.94 21.97 9.38
N VAL A 6 5.96 20.78 8.80
CA VAL A 6 4.86 20.21 8.03
C VAL A 6 4.20 19.12 8.88
N PRO A 7 2.97 19.34 9.39
CA PRO A 7 2.22 18.31 10.10
C PRO A 7 2.03 17.06 9.23
N ALA A 8 2.27 15.90 9.81
CA ALA A 8 2.19 14.61 9.14
C ALA A 8 1.59 13.54 10.06
N VAL A 9 1.01 12.53 9.44
CA VAL A 9 0.43 11.36 10.12
C VAL A 9 1.31 10.14 9.86
N GLU A 10 1.50 9.33 10.91
CA GLU A 10 2.12 8.03 10.81
C GLU A 10 1.04 6.94 10.67
N LEU A 11 1.12 6.18 9.58
CA LEU A 11 0.20 5.11 9.24
C LEU A 11 0.92 3.77 9.27
N ARG A 12 0.26 2.75 9.81
CA ARG A 12 0.62 1.35 9.60
C ARG A 12 -0.35 0.74 8.60
N ILE A 13 0.20 0.18 7.52
CA ILE A 13 -0.56 -0.42 6.42
C ILE A 13 -0.18 -1.89 6.36
N THR A 14 -1.16 -2.78 6.58
CA THR A 14 -0.94 -4.23 6.67
C THR A 14 -1.83 -4.93 5.66
N ILE A 15 -1.27 -5.83 4.84
CA ILE A 15 -2.07 -6.69 3.96
C ILE A 15 -2.79 -7.73 4.81
N SER A 16 -4.11 -7.76 4.68
CA SER A 16 -4.98 -8.70 5.38
C SER A 16 -4.67 -10.15 5.00
N ASP A 17 -4.96 -11.08 5.91
CA ASP A 17 -4.83 -12.53 5.71
C ASP A 17 -3.42 -13.04 5.35
N THR A 18 -2.37 -12.25 5.63
CA THR A 18 -0.97 -12.66 5.44
C THR A 18 -0.33 -13.17 6.74
N GLU A 19 0.41 -14.28 6.66
CA GLU A 19 1.23 -14.83 7.75
C GLU A 19 2.56 -15.36 7.19
N PRO A 20 3.73 -14.80 7.59
CA PRO A 20 3.91 -13.61 8.43
C PRO A 20 3.28 -12.35 7.83
N ALA A 21 2.88 -11.41 8.70
CA ALA A 21 2.26 -10.16 8.28
C ALA A 21 3.17 -9.35 7.33
N ILE A 22 2.62 -8.98 6.17
CA ILE A 22 3.26 -8.06 5.22
C ILE A 22 2.74 -6.66 5.52
N TRP A 23 3.63 -5.74 5.91
CA TRP A 23 3.22 -4.39 6.33
C TRP A 23 4.27 -3.32 6.05
N ARG A 24 3.81 -2.06 5.99
CA ARG A 24 4.62 -0.84 5.85
C ARG A 24 4.17 0.19 6.87
N GLN A 25 5.12 0.95 7.41
CA GLN A 25 4.84 2.16 8.18
C GLN A 25 5.22 3.37 7.33
N LEU A 26 4.23 4.17 6.99
CA LEU A 26 4.36 5.35 6.13
C LEU A 26 4.08 6.62 6.93
N VAL A 27 4.76 7.69 6.55
CA VAL A 27 4.55 9.04 7.06
C VAL A 27 4.15 9.92 5.89
N LEU A 28 2.97 10.52 5.96
CA LEU A 28 2.43 11.39 4.92
C LEU A 28 2.04 12.75 5.50
N PRO A 29 2.20 13.86 4.76
CA PRO A 29 1.70 15.16 5.17
C PRO A 29 0.19 15.10 5.43
N GLU A 30 -0.30 15.82 6.44
CA GLU A 30 -1.75 15.91 6.71
C GLU A 30 -2.54 16.53 5.55
N SER A 31 -1.86 17.30 4.69
CA SER A 31 -2.43 17.91 3.49
C SER A 31 -2.58 16.95 2.30
N ALA A 32 -2.06 15.72 2.39
CA ALA A 32 -2.16 14.73 1.33
C ALA A 32 -3.63 14.34 1.08
N THR A 33 -3.91 13.84 -0.12
CA THR A 33 -5.18 13.24 -0.53
C THR A 33 -5.15 11.71 -0.35
N LEU A 34 -6.27 11.04 -0.58
CA LEU A 34 -6.29 9.58 -0.64
C LEU A 34 -5.66 9.03 -1.92
N GLU A 35 -5.63 9.81 -3.01
CA GLU A 35 -4.85 9.47 -4.21
C GLU A 35 -3.35 9.45 -3.90
N ASP A 36 -2.84 10.43 -3.14
CA ASP A 36 -1.44 10.44 -2.69
C ASP A 36 -1.11 9.23 -1.81
N LEU A 37 -2.04 8.84 -0.92
CA LEU A 37 -1.91 7.62 -0.12
C LEU A 37 -1.88 6.37 -1.00
N HIS A 38 -2.75 6.30 -2.00
CA HIS A 38 -2.75 5.20 -2.95
C HIS A 38 -1.39 5.09 -3.67
N GLU A 39 -0.86 6.19 -4.23
CA GLU A 39 0.44 6.18 -4.89
C GLU A 39 1.57 5.79 -3.92
N ALA A 40 1.49 6.22 -2.67
CA ALA A 40 2.45 5.83 -1.63
C ALA A 40 2.39 4.33 -1.30
N ILE A 41 1.19 3.74 -1.22
CA ILE A 41 1.01 2.29 -1.03
C ILE A 41 1.61 1.53 -2.22
N GLN A 42 1.29 1.94 -3.45
CA GLN A 42 1.82 1.31 -4.66
C GLN A 42 3.35 1.30 -4.65
N ALA A 43 3.97 2.45 -4.38
CA ALA A 43 5.43 2.56 -4.26
C ALA A 43 6.01 1.72 -3.11
N ALA A 44 5.35 1.66 -1.96
CA ALA A 44 5.85 0.96 -0.78
C ALA A 44 5.74 -0.57 -0.86
N PHE A 45 4.76 -1.09 -1.59
CA PHE A 45 4.61 -2.52 -1.85
C PHE A 45 5.26 -2.98 -3.16
N GLY A 46 5.69 -2.04 -4.01
CA GLY A 46 6.39 -2.33 -5.27
C GLY A 46 5.45 -2.69 -6.42
N TRP A 47 4.23 -2.18 -6.39
CA TRP A 47 3.23 -2.36 -7.43
C TRP A 47 3.27 -1.27 -8.50
N ASN A 48 2.60 -1.55 -9.61
CA ASN A 48 2.68 -0.75 -10.84
C ASN A 48 1.48 0.16 -11.08
N ASN A 49 0.54 0.25 -10.15
CA ASN A 49 -0.73 0.96 -10.31
C ASN A 49 -1.46 0.55 -11.60
N ALA A 50 -1.55 -0.75 -11.83
CA ALA A 50 -2.11 -1.34 -13.04
C ALA A 50 -3.63 -1.57 -12.95
N HIS A 51 -4.17 -1.58 -11.73
CA HIS A 51 -5.55 -1.97 -11.45
C HIS A 51 -6.34 -0.92 -10.69
N LEU A 52 -7.66 -1.09 -10.65
CA LEU A 52 -8.55 -0.24 -9.85
C LEU A 52 -8.30 -0.44 -8.35
N TYR A 53 -8.69 0.57 -7.59
CA TYR A 53 -8.62 0.57 -6.14
C TYR A 53 -9.80 1.30 -5.51
N VAL A 54 -10.03 1.03 -4.23
CA VAL A 54 -11.02 1.74 -3.42
C VAL A 54 -10.59 1.78 -1.96
N PHE A 55 -10.86 2.91 -1.32
CA PHE A 55 -10.81 3.08 0.13
C PHE A 55 -12.23 2.97 0.70
N TYR A 56 -12.37 2.18 1.74
CA TYR A 56 -13.58 2.12 2.55
C TYR A 56 -13.35 2.80 3.89
N GLY A 57 -14.20 3.76 4.20
CA GLY A 57 -14.20 4.46 5.49
C GLY A 57 -15.60 4.53 6.10
N THR A 58 -15.66 4.69 7.42
CA THR A 58 -16.92 4.91 8.13
C THR A 58 -16.86 6.22 8.89
N GLU A 59 -17.78 7.13 8.61
CA GLU A 59 -17.91 8.38 9.33
C GLU A 59 -18.37 8.17 10.78
N PRO A 60 -18.20 9.15 11.68
CA PRO A 60 -18.82 9.14 13.01
C PRO A 60 -20.35 8.98 12.98
N SER A 61 -20.98 9.37 11.87
CA SER A 61 -22.43 9.19 11.62
C SER A 61 -22.83 7.72 11.38
N GLY A 62 -21.85 6.83 11.16
CA GLY A 62 -22.05 5.45 10.71
C GLY A 62 -22.21 5.29 9.20
N ARG A 63 -22.15 6.39 8.43
CA ARG A 63 -22.18 6.34 6.95
C ARG A 63 -20.90 5.71 6.42
N ARG A 64 -21.04 4.68 5.58
CA ARG A 64 -19.90 4.12 4.82
C ARG A 64 -19.60 5.00 3.61
N ARG A 65 -18.32 5.27 3.38
CA ARG A 65 -17.76 5.96 2.22
C ARG A 65 -17.01 4.92 1.38
N ALA A 66 -17.17 5.01 0.06
CA ALA A 66 -16.36 4.29 -0.92
C ALA A 66 -15.68 5.36 -1.78
N ILE A 67 -14.35 5.37 -1.76
CA ILE A 67 -13.55 6.48 -2.29
C ILE A 67 -12.47 5.91 -3.19
N GLY A 68 -12.47 6.27 -4.47
CA GLY A 68 -11.59 5.66 -5.45
C GLY A 68 -11.54 6.47 -6.73
N VAL A 69 -11.22 5.78 -7.84
CA VAL A 69 -11.32 6.38 -9.17
C VAL A 69 -12.78 6.40 -9.58
N LEU A 70 -13.26 7.57 -10.03
CA LEU A 70 -14.62 7.72 -10.55
C LEU A 70 -14.66 7.51 -12.06
N ASP A 71 -15.67 6.79 -12.51
CA ASP A 71 -16.01 6.53 -13.90
C ASP A 71 -17.53 6.54 -14.13
N ASP A 72 -17.96 6.28 -15.36
CA ASP A 72 -19.38 6.28 -15.74
C ASP A 72 -20.20 5.17 -15.04
N ASP A 73 -19.54 4.13 -14.52
CA ASP A 73 -20.16 2.98 -13.84
C ASP A 73 -20.11 3.08 -12.31
N SER A 74 -19.55 4.18 -11.78
CA SER A 74 -19.37 4.39 -10.36
C SER A 74 -20.72 4.51 -9.62
N PRO A 75 -20.85 3.90 -8.42
CA PRO A 75 -22.10 3.93 -7.68
C PRO A 75 -22.44 5.34 -7.21
N GLU A 76 -23.75 5.62 -7.07
CA GLU A 76 -24.22 6.89 -6.53
C GLU A 76 -23.63 7.13 -5.13
N GLY A 77 -22.97 8.27 -4.95
CA GLY A 77 -22.29 8.63 -3.71
C GLY A 77 -20.85 8.15 -3.56
N ALA A 78 -20.25 7.56 -4.60
CA ALA A 78 -18.80 7.37 -4.68
C ALA A 78 -18.08 8.73 -4.70
N GLU A 79 -16.90 8.78 -4.09
CA GLU A 79 -16.11 9.99 -3.94
C GLU A 79 -14.75 9.82 -4.67
N SER A 80 -14.22 10.90 -5.24
CA SER A 80 -12.92 10.88 -5.92
C SER A 80 -11.78 10.89 -4.90
N ALA A 81 -10.85 9.94 -4.99
CA ALA A 81 -9.72 9.85 -4.08
C ALA A 81 -8.79 11.08 -4.12
N GLY A 82 -8.69 11.76 -5.26
CA GLY A 82 -7.92 13.00 -5.41
C GLY A 82 -8.60 14.25 -4.85
N GLU A 83 -9.89 14.16 -4.49
CA GLU A 83 -10.65 15.27 -3.90
C GLU A 83 -10.87 15.12 -2.38
N VAL A 84 -10.61 13.92 -1.84
CA VAL A 84 -10.76 13.63 -0.42
C VAL A 84 -9.40 13.72 0.28
N GLY A 85 -9.31 14.60 1.28
CA GLY A 85 -8.12 14.72 2.11
C GLY A 85 -7.89 13.48 2.96
N LEU A 86 -6.62 13.10 3.12
CA LEU A 86 -6.15 11.98 3.93
C LEU A 86 -6.79 12.00 5.33
N ILE A 87 -6.70 13.16 5.99
CA ILE A 87 -7.18 13.36 7.37
C ILE A 87 -8.71 13.39 7.50
N GLU A 88 -9.48 13.39 6.41
CA GLU A 88 -10.94 13.30 6.51
C GLU A 88 -11.41 11.92 6.95
N LEU A 89 -10.61 10.89 6.65
CA LEU A 89 -10.92 9.55 7.09
C LEU A 89 -10.47 9.35 8.53
N PHE A 90 -9.30 9.83 8.92
CA PHE A 90 -8.77 9.56 10.25
C PHE A 90 -9.30 10.51 11.33
N ASN A 91 -9.56 9.98 12.52
CA ASN A 91 -9.59 10.79 13.73
C ASN A 91 -8.27 10.62 14.49
N PRO A 92 -7.29 11.54 14.34
CA PRO A 92 -6.02 11.44 15.05
C PRO A 92 -6.17 11.49 16.58
N ALA A 93 -7.33 11.92 17.10
CA ALA A 93 -7.63 11.90 18.52
C ALA A 93 -8.09 10.53 19.05
N SER A 94 -8.40 9.56 18.17
CA SER A 94 -8.75 8.18 18.51
C SER A 94 -7.91 7.14 17.72
N PRO A 95 -6.57 7.07 17.93
CA PRO A 95 -5.74 6.04 17.30
C PRO A 95 -6.26 4.63 17.59
N GLY A 96 -6.36 3.79 16.57
CA GLY A 96 -6.80 2.39 16.68
C GLY A 96 -8.31 2.15 16.73
N GLU A 97 -9.16 3.18 16.72
CA GLU A 97 -10.63 3.02 16.62
C GLU A 97 -11.17 3.09 15.19
N SER A 98 -10.33 3.45 14.23
CA SER A 98 -10.74 3.61 12.84
C SER A 98 -9.91 2.68 11.95
N ALA A 99 -10.43 1.49 11.68
CA ALA A 99 -9.90 0.59 10.68
C ALA A 99 -10.42 1.04 9.31
N PHE A 100 -9.53 1.61 8.49
CA PHE A 100 -9.82 1.88 7.08
C PHE A 100 -9.31 0.74 6.25
N GLU A 101 -10.08 0.41 5.23
CA GLU A 101 -9.72 -0.65 4.31
C GLU A 101 -9.33 -0.04 2.98
N TYR A 102 -8.24 -0.52 2.40
CA TYR A 102 -7.83 -0.21 1.04
C TYR A 102 -7.77 -1.51 0.25
N GLU A 103 -8.59 -1.62 -0.79
CA GLU A 103 -8.56 -2.74 -1.71
C GLU A 103 -7.91 -2.29 -3.03
N TYR A 104 -6.95 -3.09 -3.50
CA TYR A 104 -6.29 -2.93 -4.78
C TYR A 104 -6.45 -4.19 -5.61
N ASP A 105 -6.69 -4.03 -6.91
CA ASP A 105 -6.95 -5.11 -7.85
C ASP A 105 -8.18 -5.94 -7.45
N PHE A 106 -9.35 -5.61 -8.01
CA PHE A 106 -10.60 -6.33 -7.70
C PHE A 106 -10.64 -7.77 -8.24
N GLY A 107 -9.63 -8.20 -9.01
CA GLY A 107 -9.43 -9.59 -9.40
C GLY A 107 -8.70 -10.40 -8.32
N ASP A 108 -7.58 -9.86 -7.83
CA ASP A 108 -6.75 -10.51 -6.80
C ASP A 108 -7.17 -10.18 -5.35
N SER A 109 -7.96 -9.12 -5.17
CA SER A 109 -8.46 -8.57 -3.90
C SER A 109 -7.36 -8.37 -2.86
N TRP A 110 -6.38 -7.52 -3.16
CA TRP A 110 -5.36 -7.11 -2.19
C TRP A 110 -5.96 -6.12 -1.18
N THR A 111 -6.51 -6.66 -0.11
CA THR A 111 -7.09 -5.88 0.99
C THR A 111 -6.04 -5.48 2.01
N HIS A 112 -6.04 -4.21 2.41
CA HIS A 112 -5.14 -3.66 3.43
C HIS A 112 -5.93 -3.02 4.55
N GLN A 113 -5.51 -3.29 5.78
CA GLN A 113 -5.91 -2.50 6.94
C GLN A 113 -4.95 -1.32 7.11
N ILE A 114 -5.50 -0.13 7.32
CA ILE A 114 -4.75 1.11 7.54
C ILE A 114 -5.09 1.66 8.93
N ASP A 115 -4.08 1.72 9.79
CA ASP A 115 -4.18 2.22 11.15
C ASP A 115 -3.37 3.51 11.33
N VAL A 116 -3.94 4.52 11.97
CA VAL A 116 -3.15 5.67 12.46
C VAL A 116 -2.46 5.29 13.76
N ILE A 117 -1.13 5.41 13.77
CA ILE A 117 -0.29 5.06 14.93
C ILE A 117 0.36 6.28 15.59
N GLY A 118 0.31 7.46 14.96
CA GLY A 118 0.86 8.69 15.53
C GLY A 118 0.80 9.89 14.59
N THR A 119 1.32 11.02 15.07
CA THR A 119 1.55 12.25 14.29
C THR A 119 2.97 12.75 14.51
N VAL A 120 3.53 13.42 13.50
CA VAL A 120 4.91 13.91 13.49
C VAL A 120 5.00 15.22 12.70
N GLU A 121 6.05 16.00 12.94
CA GLU A 121 6.37 17.18 12.14
C GLU A 121 7.55 16.89 11.20
N LEU A 122 7.32 17.00 9.89
CA LEU A 122 8.37 16.92 8.88
C LEU A 122 9.02 18.28 8.67
N THR A 123 10.26 18.29 8.18
CA THR A 123 10.97 19.51 7.81
C THR A 123 10.66 19.98 6.39
N ALA A 124 9.99 19.16 5.59
CA ALA A 124 9.57 19.46 4.22
C ALA A 124 8.36 18.58 3.84
N VAL A 125 7.64 18.98 2.79
CA VAL A 125 6.58 18.15 2.19
C VAL A 125 7.26 16.94 1.53
N THR A 126 7.11 15.77 2.13
CA THR A 126 7.65 14.50 1.63
C THR A 126 6.83 13.33 2.16
N ILE A 127 7.03 12.15 1.58
CA ILE A 127 6.46 10.88 2.05
C ILE A 127 7.62 9.97 2.43
N LEU A 128 7.55 9.34 3.59
CA LEU A 128 8.62 8.47 4.10
C LEU A 128 8.05 7.10 4.48
N CYS A 129 8.86 6.07 4.31
CA CYS A 129 8.68 4.81 4.98
C CYS A 129 9.66 4.72 6.15
N THR A 130 9.17 4.42 7.36
CA THR A 130 9.98 4.33 8.58
C THR A 130 10.15 2.90 9.09
N GLY A 131 9.43 1.95 8.51
CA GLY A 131 9.50 0.54 8.88
C GLY A 131 8.62 -0.34 7.99
N GLY A 132 8.84 -1.64 8.08
CA GLY A 132 8.08 -2.62 7.32
C GLY A 132 8.58 -4.03 7.58
N SER A 133 7.85 -5.00 7.04
CA SER A 133 8.23 -6.41 7.08
C SER A 133 7.74 -7.12 5.83
N MET A 134 8.49 -8.15 5.45
CA MET A 134 8.24 -9.01 4.30
C MET A 134 8.29 -8.28 2.95
N ARG A 135 8.57 -9.06 1.91
CA ARG A 135 8.55 -8.57 0.54
C ARG A 135 7.11 -8.25 0.15
N GLY A 136 6.91 -7.15 -0.57
CA GLY A 136 5.61 -6.85 -1.18
C GLY A 136 5.22 -7.94 -2.18
N PRO A 137 3.93 -8.29 -2.29
CA PRO A 137 3.46 -9.29 -3.25
C PRO A 137 3.78 -8.90 -4.70
N VAL A 138 3.98 -9.89 -5.56
CA VAL A 138 4.15 -9.66 -6.99
C VAL A 138 2.78 -9.33 -7.60
N GLU A 139 2.73 -8.35 -8.50
CA GLU A 139 1.55 -8.04 -9.31
C GLU A 139 0.98 -9.31 -9.97
N ASP A 140 -0.35 -9.39 -10.09
CA ASP A 140 -1.06 -10.49 -10.76
C ASP A 140 -0.72 -11.90 -10.24
N SER A 141 -0.29 -12.00 -8.98
CA SER A 141 0.11 -13.29 -8.40
C SER A 141 -1.07 -14.15 -7.93
N GLY A 142 -2.32 -13.68 -8.04
CA GLY A 142 -3.52 -14.41 -7.66
C GLY A 142 -3.90 -14.20 -6.20
N GLY A 143 -3.76 -12.96 -5.71
CA GLY A 143 -4.07 -12.59 -4.33
C GLY A 143 -3.14 -13.26 -3.30
N VAL A 144 -3.52 -13.15 -2.03
CA VAL A 144 -2.71 -13.62 -0.89
C VAL A 144 -2.29 -15.09 -1.03
N HIS A 145 -3.21 -15.97 -1.42
CA HIS A 145 -2.94 -17.40 -1.59
C HIS A 145 -2.05 -17.68 -2.80
N GLY A 146 -2.26 -16.97 -3.90
CA GLY A 146 -1.46 -17.12 -5.11
C GLY A 146 -0.01 -16.70 -4.89
N TYR A 147 0.22 -15.54 -4.28
CA TYR A 147 1.56 -15.10 -3.89
C TYR A 147 2.26 -16.06 -2.94
N ALA A 148 1.56 -16.54 -1.90
CA ALA A 148 2.12 -17.51 -0.96
C ALA A 148 2.52 -18.82 -1.67
N ASN A 149 1.72 -19.27 -2.64
CA ASN A 149 2.06 -20.43 -3.46
C ASN A 149 3.29 -20.18 -4.33
N VAL A 150 3.35 -19.05 -5.05
CA VAL A 150 4.52 -18.67 -5.87
C VAL A 150 5.78 -18.64 -5.01
N ALA A 151 5.74 -17.97 -3.86
CA ALA A 151 6.88 -17.87 -2.97
C ALA A 151 7.38 -19.24 -2.48
N ARG A 152 6.45 -20.13 -2.11
CA ARG A 152 6.76 -21.50 -1.73
C ARG A 152 7.39 -22.29 -2.88
N VAL A 153 6.78 -22.25 -4.07
CA VAL A 153 7.23 -23.03 -5.23
C VAL A 153 8.61 -22.58 -5.74
N ILE A 154 8.88 -21.27 -5.74
CA ILE A 154 10.22 -20.74 -6.05
C ILE A 154 11.25 -21.24 -5.01
N GLY A 155 10.88 -21.31 -3.73
CA GLY A 155 11.74 -21.82 -2.66
C GLY A 155 11.99 -23.33 -2.68
N GLU A 156 11.30 -24.10 -3.52
CA GLU A 156 11.38 -25.56 -3.59
C GLU A 156 11.91 -26.05 -4.96
N PRO A 157 13.25 -26.16 -5.16
CA PRO A 157 13.83 -26.51 -6.47
C PRO A 157 13.36 -27.84 -7.09
N ASN A 158 12.88 -28.77 -6.26
CA ASN A 158 12.37 -30.07 -6.69
C ASN A 158 10.85 -30.09 -6.91
N HIS A 159 10.14 -28.97 -6.68
CA HIS A 159 8.71 -28.90 -6.91
C HIS A 159 8.41 -29.04 -8.41
N PRO A 160 7.39 -29.83 -8.82
CA PRO A 160 7.07 -30.01 -10.25
C PRO A 160 6.84 -28.71 -11.01
N GLU A 161 6.28 -27.71 -10.35
CA GLU A 161 5.99 -26.38 -10.92
C GLU A 161 7.13 -25.37 -10.74
N HIS A 162 8.26 -25.75 -10.12
CA HIS A 162 9.35 -24.82 -9.79
C HIS A 162 9.84 -24.02 -11.01
N ARG A 163 10.10 -24.71 -12.12
CA ARG A 163 10.60 -24.09 -13.35
C ARG A 163 9.61 -23.07 -13.91
N ASP A 164 8.33 -23.38 -13.87
CA ASP A 164 7.29 -22.55 -14.47
C ASP A 164 7.02 -21.32 -13.57
N ALA A 165 7.04 -21.48 -12.24
CA ALA A 165 6.96 -20.37 -11.29
C ALA A 165 8.18 -19.42 -11.39
N VAL A 166 9.39 -19.96 -11.52
CA VAL A 166 10.61 -19.17 -11.76
C VAL A 166 10.48 -18.39 -13.06
N PHE A 167 10.09 -19.06 -14.15
CA PHE A 167 9.93 -18.41 -15.45
C PHE A 167 8.89 -17.28 -15.40
N TRP A 168 7.74 -17.51 -14.78
CA TRP A 168 6.70 -16.51 -14.60
C TRP A 168 7.23 -15.32 -13.78
N PHE A 169 7.85 -15.57 -12.62
CA PHE A 169 8.39 -14.53 -11.76
C PHE A 169 9.41 -13.65 -12.48
N GLU A 170 10.41 -14.25 -13.13
CA GLU A 170 11.45 -13.47 -13.83
C GLU A 170 10.88 -12.67 -15.01
N THR A 171 9.81 -13.16 -15.64
CA THR A 171 9.15 -12.48 -16.76
C THR A 171 8.33 -11.27 -16.29
N VAL A 172 7.56 -11.45 -15.20
CA VAL A 172 6.66 -10.41 -14.67
C VAL A 172 7.45 -9.31 -13.96
N THR A 173 8.45 -9.68 -13.16
CA THR A 173 9.20 -8.71 -12.33
C THR A 173 10.46 -8.18 -13.01
N GLY A 174 11.02 -8.92 -13.98
CA GLY A 174 12.36 -8.68 -14.50
C GLY A 174 13.49 -9.02 -13.52
N GLU A 175 13.17 -9.48 -12.31
CA GLU A 175 14.12 -9.91 -11.29
C GLU A 175 14.62 -11.33 -11.55
N LYS A 176 15.75 -11.70 -10.95
CA LYS A 176 16.23 -13.09 -10.96
C LYS A 176 15.66 -13.84 -9.77
N ALA A 177 15.09 -15.02 -10.02
CA ALA A 177 14.50 -15.84 -8.96
C ALA A 177 15.55 -16.30 -7.93
N THR A 178 16.83 -16.32 -8.30
CA THR A 178 17.94 -16.57 -7.36
C THR A 178 18.08 -15.50 -6.28
N GLY A 179 17.56 -14.29 -6.51
CA GLY A 179 17.51 -13.20 -5.53
C GLY A 179 16.15 -13.05 -4.86
N PHE A 180 15.19 -13.93 -5.14
CA PHE A 180 13.86 -13.86 -4.53
C PHE A 180 13.93 -14.31 -3.08
N ASP A 181 13.64 -13.38 -2.16
CA ASP A 181 13.48 -13.64 -0.74
C ASP A 181 12.14 -13.03 -0.27
N PRO A 182 11.13 -13.85 0.05
CA PRO A 182 9.83 -13.35 0.49
C PRO A 182 9.89 -12.68 1.87
N SER A 183 10.95 -12.91 2.65
CA SER A 183 11.16 -12.29 3.96
C SER A 183 11.87 -10.93 3.90
N ALA A 184 12.44 -10.57 2.75
CA ALA A 184 13.21 -9.35 2.60
C ALA A 184 12.33 -8.10 2.59
N PHE A 185 12.74 -7.06 3.32
CA PHE A 185 12.14 -5.73 3.26
C PHE A 185 13.25 -4.70 3.00
N ASP A 186 13.18 -4.03 1.85
CA ASP A 186 14.15 -3.01 1.43
C ASP A 186 13.62 -1.60 1.73
N LEU A 187 13.94 -1.11 2.93
CA LEU A 187 13.54 0.23 3.38
C LEU A 187 14.14 1.36 2.52
N GLU A 188 15.36 1.18 2.02
CA GLU A 188 16.06 2.20 1.21
C GLU A 188 15.46 2.26 -0.21
N GLY A 189 15.19 1.10 -0.81
CA GLY A 189 14.50 1.00 -2.10
C GLY A 189 13.10 1.62 -2.05
N VAL A 190 12.34 1.36 -0.99
CA VAL A 190 11.02 1.97 -0.77
C VAL A 190 11.11 3.49 -0.68
N ASN A 191 11.99 4.04 0.16
CA ASN A 191 12.14 5.49 0.27
C ASN A 191 12.65 6.13 -1.02
N THR A 192 13.48 5.43 -1.80
CA THR A 192 13.88 5.89 -3.15
C THR A 192 12.69 6.00 -4.10
N ALA A 193 11.71 5.09 -4.02
CA ALA A 193 10.49 5.16 -4.80
C ALA A 193 9.59 6.31 -4.33
N LEU A 194 9.41 6.46 -3.01
CA LEU A 194 8.61 7.53 -2.41
C LEU A 194 9.18 8.93 -2.69
N ASP A 195 10.50 9.09 -2.70
CA ASP A 195 11.17 10.35 -3.05
C ASP A 195 10.88 10.80 -4.49
N ARG A 196 10.57 9.86 -5.40
CA ARG A 196 10.19 10.21 -6.78
C ARG A 196 8.74 10.66 -6.86
N LEU A 197 7.89 10.06 -6.03
CA LEU A 197 6.48 10.44 -5.86
C LEU A 197 6.38 11.85 -5.25
N ALA A 198 7.05 12.10 -4.13
CA ALA A 198 7.00 13.37 -3.41
C ALA A 198 7.43 14.59 -4.23
N ARG A 199 8.24 14.41 -5.29
CA ARG A 199 8.64 15.51 -6.20
C ARG A 199 7.51 15.97 -7.14
N ARG A 200 6.40 15.24 -7.19
CA ARG A 200 5.22 15.56 -8.00
C ARG A 200 4.13 16.27 -7.20
N LEU A 201 4.23 16.21 -5.87
CA LEU A 201 3.42 16.96 -4.90
C LEU A 201 3.92 18.40 -4.81
#